data_AF-A0A949WQ08-F1
#
_entry.id   AF-A0A949WQ08-F1
#
_cell.length_a   1.000
_cell.length_b   1.000
_cell.length_c   1.000
_cell.angle_alpha   90.00
_cell.angle_beta   90.00
_cell.angle_gamma   90.00
#
_symmetry.space_group_name_H-M   'P 1'
#
loop_
_entity.id
_entity.type
_entity.pdbx_description
1 polymer ?
#
loop_
_entity_poly.entity_id
_entity_poly.type
_entity_poly.pdbx_seq_one_letter_code
_entity_poly.pdbx_strand_id
1 'polypeptide(L)' 'MKNRIREIEEQIAELKSRWPAHSLQPRMLEELEDLETELDNLKILKSNKYGLKVQQR' A
#
# COMPACT_ATOMS: atom_id res chain seq x y z
N MET A 1 -17.68 0.41 -7.28
CA MET A 1 -16.77 -0.20 -6.29
C MET A 1 -15.77 0.86 -5.87
N LYS A 2 -15.82 1.27 -4.61
CA LYS A 2 -15.02 2.37 -4.08
C LYS A 2 -13.53 1.96 -4.14
N ASN A 3 -12.66 2.90 -4.48
CA ASN A 3 -11.24 2.65 -4.77
C ASN A 3 -10.54 2.03 -3.55
N ARG A 4 -10.32 0.71 -3.54
CA ARG A 4 -9.53 0.01 -2.52
C ARG A 4 -8.17 0.70 -2.25
N ILE A 5 -7.57 1.26 -3.30
CA ILE A 5 -6.38 2.12 -3.23
C ILE A 5 -6.57 3.28 -2.23
N ARG A 6 -7.71 3.98 -2.30
CA ARG A 6 -8.00 5.13 -1.43
C ARG A 6 -8.21 4.68 0.02
N GLU A 7 -8.86 3.54 0.24
CA GLU A 7 -9.06 2.99 1.58
C GLU A 7 -7.71 2.61 2.23
N ILE A 8 -6.76 2.09 1.45
CA ILE A 8 -5.42 1.77 1.94
C ILE A 8 -4.62 3.06 2.19
N GLU A 9 -4.73 4.06 1.32
CA GLU A 9 -4.09 5.38 1.52
C GLU A 9 -4.61 6.06 2.80
N GLU A 10 -5.91 5.97 3.09
CA GLU A 10 -6.52 6.47 4.33
C GLU A 10 -6.00 5.72 5.57
N GLN A 11 -5.91 4.38 5.51
CA GLN A 11 -5.35 3.58 6.61
C GLN A 11 -3.87 3.90 6.89
N ILE A 12 -3.06 4.08 5.84
CA ILE A 12 -1.65 4.48 5.97
C ILE A 12 -1.53 5.85 6.63
N ALA A 13 -2.36 6.82 6.22
CA ALA A 13 -2.33 8.17 6.77
C ALA A 13 -2.74 8.18 8.25
N GLU A 14 -3.77 7.41 8.60
CA GLU A 14 -4.21 7.24 9.98
C GLU A 14 -3.15 6.56 10.84
N LEU A 15 -2.55 5.47 10.34
CA LEU A 15 -1.48 4.74 11.02
C LEU A 15 -0.30 5.67 11.29
N LYS A 16 0.16 6.41 10.28
CA LYS A 16 1.23 7.41 10.39
C LYS A 16 0.88 8.55 11.36
N SER A 17 -0.37 8.99 11.41
CA SER A 17 -0.81 10.02 12.35
C SER A 17 -0.77 9.55 13.81
N ARG A 18 -0.86 8.24 14.05
CA ARG A 18 -0.79 7.64 15.40
C ARG A 18 0.64 7.26 15.80
N TRP A 19 1.65 7.57 14.97
CA TRP A 19 3.03 7.21 15.25
C TRP A 19 3.57 7.92 16.48
N PRO A 20 4.15 7.18 17.44
CA PRO A 20 4.77 7.80 18.61
C PRO A 20 6.03 8.56 18.19
N ALA A 21 6.15 9.84 18.58
CA ALA A 21 7.24 10.73 18.18
C ALA A 21 8.66 10.22 18.52
N HIS A 22 8.76 9.26 19.45
CA HIS A 22 10.04 8.76 19.95
C HIS A 22 10.17 7.23 19.96
N SER A 23 9.14 6.47 19.56
CA SER A 23 9.21 5.01 19.60
C SER A 23 8.25 4.39 18.58
N LEU A 24 8.77 4.10 17.39
CA LEU A 24 8.04 3.31 16.39
C LEU A 24 8.01 1.86 16.85
N GLN A 25 6.81 1.34 17.08
CA GLN A 25 6.63 -0.05 17.44
C GLN A 25 6.87 -0.91 16.18
N PRO A 26 7.66 -2.01 16.25
CA PRO A 26 7.92 -2.87 15.11
C PRO A 26 6.64 -3.37 14.43
N ARG A 27 5.60 -3.65 15.21
CA ARG A 27 4.28 -4.05 14.70
C ARG A 27 3.61 -2.96 13.85
N MET A 28 3.76 -1.68 14.22
CA MET A 28 3.19 -0.57 13.43
C MET A 28 3.98 -0.34 12.14
N LEU A 29 5.27 -0.69 12.13
CA LEU A 29 6.10 -0.63 10.93
C LEU A 29 5.73 -1.77 9.98
N GLU A 30 5.62 -3.00 10.49
CA GLU A 30 5.15 -4.18 9.75
C GLU A 30 3.77 -3.93 9.12
N GLU A 31 2.82 -3.39 9.89
CA GLU A 31 1.49 -3.03 9.38
C GLU A 31 1.55 -1.95 8.29
N LEU A 32 2.47 -0.99 8.40
CA LEU A 32 2.68 0.00 7.34
C LEU A 32 3.25 -0.64 6.08
N GLU A 33 4.28 -1.49 6.22
CA GLU A 33 4.94 -2.16 5.10
C GLU A 33 3.95 -3.06 4.34
N ASP A 34 3.06 -3.75 5.05
CA ASP A 34 2.00 -4.56 4.45
C ASP A 34 1.01 -3.70 3.64
N LEU A 35 0.55 -2.58 4.22
CA LEU A 35 -0.38 -1.66 3.55
C LEU A 35 0.27 -0.97 2.34
N GLU A 36 1.52 -0.54 2.45
CA GLU A 36 2.28 0.06 1.34
C GLU A 36 2.52 -0.96 0.22
N THR A 37 2.81 -2.22 0.56
CA THR A 37 2.97 -3.32 -0.39
C THR A 37 1.65 -3.65 -1.10
N GLU A 38 0.53 -3.71 -0.37
CA GLU A 38 -0.79 -3.94 -0.98
C GLU A 38 -1.16 -2.80 -1.94
N LEU A 39 -0.89 -1.55 -1.54
CA LEU A 39 -1.12 -0.37 -2.37
C LEU A 39 -0.30 -0.40 -3.66
N ASP A 40 0.99 -0.74 -3.56
CA ASP A 40 1.87 -0.84 -4.72
C ASP A 40 1.41 -1.96 -5.67
N ASN A 41 1.09 -3.13 -5.14
CA ASN A 41 0.52 -4.23 -5.92
C ASN A 41 -0.78 -3.83 -6.62
N LEU A 42 -1.68 -3.09 -5.97
CA LEU A 42 -2.92 -2.61 -6.59
C LEU A 42 -2.66 -1.55 -7.64
N LYS A 43 -1.67 -0.67 -7.44
CA LYS A 43 -1.24 0.33 -8.43
C LYS A 43 -0.58 -0.34 -9.63
N ILE A 44 0.28 -1.32 -9.41
CA ILE A 44 0.84 -2.19 -10.43
C ILE A 44 -0.29 -2.90 -11.14
N LEU A 45 -1.20 -3.62 -10.48
CA LEU A 45 -2.30 -4.32 -11.14
C LEU A 45 -3.20 -3.38 -11.95
N LYS A 46 -3.49 -2.18 -11.41
CA LYS A 46 -4.25 -1.16 -12.13
C LYS A 46 -3.49 -0.66 -13.36
N SER A 47 -2.18 -0.47 -13.27
CA SER A 47 -1.29 -0.06 -14.37
C SER A 47 -1.05 -1.19 -15.38
N ASN A 48 -0.89 -2.41 -14.89
CA ASN A 48 -0.53 -3.63 -15.59
C ASN A 48 -1.74 -4.21 -16.36
N LYS A 49 -2.96 -3.93 -15.89
CA LYS A 49 -4.19 -4.03 -16.69
C LYS A 49 -4.11 -3.22 -18.01
N TYR A 50 -3.19 -2.26 -18.11
CA TYR A 50 -2.89 -1.49 -19.33
C TYR A 50 -1.46 -1.75 -19.87
N GLY A 51 -0.69 -2.71 -19.32
CA GLY A 51 0.78 -2.74 -19.46
C GLY A 51 1.48 -4.03 -19.88
N LEU A 52 0.91 -5.24 -19.79
CA LEU A 52 1.62 -6.46 -20.20
C LEU A 52 1.11 -7.08 -21.51
N LYS A 53 1.66 -6.55 -22.61
CA LYS A 53 2.13 -7.36 -23.75
C LYS A 53 3.66 -7.43 -23.70
N VAL A 54 4.28 -8.17 -22.79
CA VAL A 54 5.70 -8.58 -22.93
C VAL A 54 5.86 -9.91 -22.20
N GLN A 55 5.68 -11.03 -22.91
CA GLN A 55 6.75 -11.87 -23.48
C GLN A 55 7.34 -12.83 -22.44
N GLN A 56 6.87 -14.08 -22.47
CA GLN A 56 7.68 -15.24 -22.12
C GLN A 56 7.80 -16.04 -23.42
N ARG A 57 9.04 -16.13 -23.92
CA ARG A 57 9.45 -16.98 -25.05
C ARG A 57 9.57 -18.43 -24.59
#